data_AF-F3NBF5-F1
#
_entry.id   AF-F3NBF5-F1
#
_cell.length_a   1.000
_cell.length_b   1.000
_cell.length_c   1.000
_cell.angle_alpha   90.00
_cell.angle_beta   90.00
_cell.angle_gamma   90.00
#
_symmetry.space_group_name_H-M   'P 1'
#
loop_
_entity.id
_entity.type
_entity.pdbx_description
1 polymer ?
#
loop_
_entity_poly.entity_id
_entity_poly.type
_entity_poly.pdbx_seq_one_letter_code
_entity_poly.pdbx_strand_id
1 'polypeptide(L)' 'MLDVMAKDAAAIRLYERLGWRQIGETLHHFGDSRAIPAMCFVAPTD' A
#
# COMPACT_ATOMS: atom_id res chain seq x y z
N MET A 1 3.33 8.94 -2.81
CA MET A 1 2.46 8.07 -1.99
C MET A 1 1.96 6.95 -2.88
N LEU A 2 1.95 5.72 -2.39
CA LEU A 2 1.49 4.54 -3.14
C LEU A 2 0.56 3.72 -2.26
N ASP A 3 -0.52 3.21 -2.84
CA ASP A 3 -1.40 2.24 -2.19
C ASP A 3 -1.04 0.83 -2.66
N VAL A 4 -0.84 -0.08 -1.72
CA VAL A 4 -0.51 -1.48 -1.98
C VAL A 4 -1.62 -2.35 -1.40
N MET A 5 -2.29 -3.15 -2.23
CA MET A 5 -3.39 -3.99 -1.77
C MET A 5 -2.90 -4.97 -0.70
N ALA A 6 -3.67 -5.13 0.39
CA ALA A 6 -3.29 -5.93 1.54
C ALA A 6 -3.05 -7.42 1.22
N LYS A 7 -3.61 -7.91 0.11
CA LYS A 7 -3.37 -9.27 -0.40
C LYS A 7 -1.95 -9.46 -0.97
N ASP A 8 -1.26 -8.38 -1.34
CA ASP A 8 0.01 -8.43 -2.06
C ASP A 8 1.22 -8.40 -1.10
N ALA A 9 1.32 -9.44 -0.26
CA ALA A 9 2.36 -9.55 0.77
C ALA A 9 3.80 -9.41 0.25
N ALA A 10 4.06 -9.83 -1.00
CA ALA A 10 5.38 -9.69 -1.63
C ALA A 10 5.73 -8.21 -1.91
N ALA A 11 4.74 -7.42 -2.34
CA ALA A 11 4.93 -5.99 -2.61
C ALA A 11 5.11 -5.20 -1.30
N ILE A 12 4.33 -5.51 -0.27
CA ILE A 12 4.47 -4.91 1.07
C ILE A 12 5.91 -5.08 1.59
N ARG A 13 6.41 -6.31 1.61
CA ARG A 13 7.80 -6.60 2.05
C ARG A 13 8.85 -5.94 1.17
N LEU A 14 8.58 -5.78 -0.13
CA LEU A 14 9.50 -5.06 -1.01
C LEU A 14 9.61 -3.60 -0.58
N TYR A 15 8.49 -2.91 -0.37
CA TYR A 15 8.50 -1.49 0.00
C TYR A 15 9.10 -1.26 1.39
N GLU A 16 8.80 -2.12 2.37
CA GLU A 16 9.46 -2.09 3.69
C GLU A 16 10.99 -2.18 3.56
N ARG A 17 11.50 -3.12 2.75
CA ARG A 17 12.95 -3.27 2.53
C ARG A 17 13.58 -2.10 1.77
N LEU A 18 12.82 -1.43 0.91
CA LEU A 18 13.25 -0.22 0.21
C LEU A 18 13.21 1.03 1.11
N GLY A 19 12.89 0.88 2.39
CA GLY A 19 12.84 1.99 3.35
C GLY A 19 11.59 2.85 3.22
N TRP A 20 10.57 2.40 2.48
CA TRP A 20 9.29 3.10 2.43
C TRP A 20 8.58 2.91 3.76
N ARG A 21 7.89 3.97 4.20
CA ARG A 21 7.17 3.97 5.48
C ARG A 21 5.68 3.83 5.24
N GLN A 22 5.04 2.89 5.93
CA GLN A 22 3.58 2.84 5.99
C GLN A 22 3.08 4.03 6.81
N ILE A 23 2.11 4.75 6.26
CA ILE A 23 1.54 5.96 6.86
C ILE A 23 0.04 5.85 7.12
N GLY A 24 -0.57 4.73 6.72
CA GLY A 24 -1.97 4.45 6.98
C GLY A 24 -2.48 3.24 6.20
N GLU A 25 -3.78 3.05 6.30
CA GLU A 25 -4.54 2.04 5.57
C GLU A 25 -5.75 2.73 4.92
N THR A 26 -6.21 2.18 3.80
CA THR A 26 -7.36 2.69 3.06
C THR A 26 -8.16 1.56 2.43
N LEU A 27 -9.36 1.87 1.96
CA LEU A 27 -10.14 0.99 1.09
C LEU A 27 -9.91 1.42 -0.36
N HIS A 28 -9.18 0.60 -1.12
CA HIS A 28 -9.00 0.82 -2.54
C HIS A 28 -10.25 0.37 -3.29
N HIS A 29 -11.00 1.31 -3.85
CA HIS A 29 -12.21 1.04 -4.60
C HIS A 29 -11.91 0.63 -6.05
N PHE A 30 -12.57 -0.42 -6.55
CA PHE A 30 -12.39 -0.92 -7.91
C PHE A 30 -13.67 -1.57 -8.48
N GLY A 31 -13.95 -1.31 -9.76
CA GLY A 31 -15.15 -1.83 -10.46
C GLY A 31 -16.47 -1.42 -9.80
N ASP A 32 -17.49 -2.27 -9.93
CA ASP A 32 -18.86 -2.03 -9.45
C ASP A 32 -18.95 -2.04 -7.91
N SER A 33 -18.54 -0.93 -7.28
CA SER A 33 -18.64 -0.70 -5.84
C SER A 33 -17.87 -1.67 -4.94
N ARG A 34 -16.89 -2.39 -5.48
CA ARG A 34 -16.01 -3.24 -4.66
C ARG A 34 -14.89 -2.41 -4.07
N ALA A 35 -14.44 -2.82 -2.90
CA ALA A 35 -13.28 -2.26 -2.25
C ALA A 35 -12.42 -3.38 -1.67
N ILE A 36 -11.10 -3.17 -1.65
CA ILE A 36 -10.15 -4.05 -0.99
C ILE A 36 -9.27 -3.23 -0.06
N PRO A 37 -8.92 -3.74 1.14
CA PRO A 37 -7.95 -3.07 2.00
C PRO A 37 -6.61 -2.87 1.30
N ALA A 38 -5.99 -1.72 1.52
CA ALA A 38 -4.68 -1.36 1.01
C ALA A 38 -3.87 -0.60 2.07
N MET A 39 -2.55 -0.76 2.06
CA MET A 39 -1.62 0.00 2.88
C MET A 39 -1.08 1.19 2.08
N CYS A 40 -1.09 2.36 2.69
CA CYS A 40 -0.53 3.57 2.09
C CYS A 40 0.93 3.72 2.50
N PHE A 41 1.84 3.78 1.54
CA PHE A 41 3.26 4.00 1.75
C PHE A 41 3.73 5.36 1.22
N VAL A 42 4.70 5.94 1.89
CA VAL A 42 5.48 7.08 1.41
C VAL A 42 6.92 6.64 1.14
N ALA A 43 7.48 7.11 0.03
CA ALA A 43 8.88 6.91 -0.30
C ALA A 43 9.78 7.61 0.72
N PRO A 44 10.99 7.09 0.97
CA PRO A 44 11.99 7.83 1.72
C PRO A 44 12.29 9.16 1.04
N THR A 45 12.54 10.18 1.84
CA THR A 45 13.05 11.49 1.39
C THR A 45 14.54 11.52 1.70
N ASP A 46 15.38 11.58 0.67
CA ASP A 46 16.82 11.85 0.83
C ASP A 46 17.07 13.26 1.42
#